data_AF-A0A0C3EB67-F1
#
_entry.id   AF-A0A0C3EB67-F1
#
_cell.length_a   1.000
_cell.length_b   1.000
_cell.length_c   1.000
_cell.angle_alpha   90.00
_cell.angle_beta   90.00
_cell.angle_gamma   90.00
#
_symmetry.space_group_name_H-M   'P 1'
#
loop_
_entity.id
_entity.type
_entity.pdbx_description
1 polymer ?
#
loop_
_entity_poly.entity_id
_entity_poly.type
_entity_poly.pdbx_seq_one_letter_code
_entity_poly.pdbx_strand_id
1 'polypeptide(L)'
;MPVFSHLPDELERKIFLITAAEHARPHRYLLIARRVLVWVQRAIYHSVILHSDAAAQRFIASLEHRLQFAVSTVRTLHMGVAVRNNHAAKILDLCKGITDLTLRVVCHHLRTKNPVLEPLEALPLTSLSADLSAIFHDQRAYLPNLQVVKRITHLHLTNAWACWEGIPIGLTMLTQLTHLSIPWNTSRSDIHLLCQIIKSTNLKVVVLWKDEYERRDALVGSLQRGGLEDRRIVCFSPAQDSYYYSIHSGFWGYAEDLVKWQEEVGANAFEILVDKELPHLPFVPYTRHSSPDALSLAGKHLHYSIFYAPSNMYQKPSSPTHSLAPELPPSSSGSMVKFPYFIAYALHRTKLHPSVTFAVTHQIGLNISIGLKHLELRKRKIADVIPCAGYYEFKKDSDANDMTVQQYYRETYNIHIK
;
A
#
# COMPACT_ATOMS: atom_id res chain seq x y z
N MET A 1 -7.99 40.56 -32.86
CA MET A 1 -7.32 39.58 -31.98
C MET A 1 -8.26 39.27 -30.83
N PRO A 2 -8.55 38.00 -30.53
CA PRO A 2 -9.42 37.67 -29.40
C PRO A 2 -8.75 38.19 -28.13
N VAL A 3 -9.43 39.09 -27.44
CA VAL A 3 -9.09 39.49 -26.08
C VAL A 3 -9.41 38.28 -25.22
N PHE A 4 -8.41 37.46 -24.91
CA PHE A 4 -8.58 36.43 -23.90
C PHE A 4 -8.93 37.15 -22.61
N SER A 5 -10.16 36.95 -22.14
CA SER A 5 -10.57 37.39 -20.81
C SER A 5 -9.57 36.81 -19.81
N HIS A 6 -8.77 37.69 -19.19
CA HIS A 6 -7.79 37.28 -18.19
C HIS A 6 -8.55 36.72 -16.99
N LEU A 7 -8.43 35.40 -16.80
CA LEU A 7 -8.92 34.77 -15.58
C LEU A 7 -8.12 35.31 -14.40
N PRO A 8 -8.75 35.70 -13.27
CA PRO A 8 -8.03 36.07 -12.06
C PRO A 8 -7.04 34.98 -11.62
N ASP A 9 -5.84 35.37 -11.20
CA ASP A 9 -4.74 34.46 -10.80
C ASP A 9 -5.17 33.41 -9.78
N GLU A 10 -6.07 33.75 -8.85
CA GLU A 10 -6.59 32.85 -7.82
C GLU A 10 -7.45 31.73 -8.42
N LEU A 11 -8.29 32.07 -9.40
CA LEU A 11 -9.12 31.09 -10.12
C LEU A 11 -8.26 30.23 -11.03
N GLU A 12 -7.30 30.83 -11.74
CA GLU A 12 -6.33 30.08 -12.56
C GLU A 12 -5.57 29.07 -11.69
N ARG A 13 -5.04 29.51 -10.54
CA ARG A 13 -4.36 28.65 -9.57
C ARG A 13 -5.28 27.52 -9.08
N LYS A 14 -6.52 27.83 -8.69
CA LYS A 14 -7.47 26.82 -8.19
C LYS A 14 -7.77 25.77 -9.26
N ILE A 15 -8.00 26.18 -10.51
CA ILE A 15 -8.21 25.27 -11.64
C ILE A 15 -7.02 24.33 -11.80
N PHE A 16 -5.79 24.87 -11.88
CA PHE A 16 -4.60 24.04 -12.04
C PHE A 16 -4.37 23.09 -10.86
N LEU A 17 -4.64 23.52 -9.62
CA LEU A 17 -4.48 22.66 -8.44
C LEU A 17 -5.49 21.51 -8.40
N ILE A 18 -6.77 21.78 -8.68
CA ILE A 18 -7.81 20.75 -8.78
C ILE A 18 -7.48 19.79 -9.92
N THR A 19 -7.14 20.34 -11.09
CA THR A 19 -6.83 19.52 -12.28
C THR A 19 -5.59 18.66 -12.04
N ALA A 20 -4.55 19.21 -11.40
CA ALA A 20 -3.35 18.44 -11.06
C ALA A 20 -3.62 17.35 -10.01
N ALA A 21 -4.56 17.56 -9.09
CA ALA A 21 -4.93 16.55 -8.09
C ALA A 21 -5.66 15.35 -8.71
N GLU A 22 -6.49 15.58 -9.72
CA GLU A 22 -7.32 14.55 -10.36
C GLU A 22 -6.64 13.89 -11.57
N HIS A 23 -5.70 14.57 -12.23
CA HIS A 23 -5.11 14.06 -13.46
C HIS A 23 -3.99 13.05 -13.21
N ALA A 24 -3.98 11.96 -13.99
CA ALA A 24 -2.94 10.91 -13.93
C ALA A 24 -1.49 11.35 -14.26
N ARG A 25 -1.26 12.60 -14.68
CA ARG A 25 0.05 13.09 -15.18
C ARG A 25 0.25 14.57 -14.83
N PRO A 26 0.22 14.93 -13.54
CA PRO A 26 0.21 16.33 -13.12
C PRO A 26 1.51 17.08 -13.49
N HIS A 27 2.61 16.35 -13.69
CA HIS A 27 3.89 16.91 -14.11
C HIS A 27 3.83 17.65 -15.46
N ARG A 28 2.85 17.34 -16.34
CA ARG A 28 2.70 18.04 -17.62
C ARG A 28 2.32 19.51 -17.45
N TYR A 29 1.57 19.84 -16.39
CA TYR A 29 1.19 21.23 -16.08
C TYR A 29 2.41 22.09 -15.70
N LEU A 30 3.51 21.48 -15.26
CA LEU A 30 4.75 22.20 -14.93
C LEU A 30 5.38 22.88 -16.15
N LEU A 31 5.03 22.46 -17.37
CA LEU A 31 5.58 23.00 -18.63
C LEU A 31 4.78 24.17 -19.19
N ILE A 32 3.61 24.49 -18.62
CA ILE A 32 2.70 25.49 -19.19
C ILE A 32 3.22 26.92 -18.97
N ALA A 33 3.54 27.26 -17.73
CA ALA A 33 4.03 28.58 -17.36
C ALA A 33 4.78 28.54 -16.02
N ARG A 34 5.67 29.50 -15.79
CA ARG A 34 6.48 29.59 -14.56
C ARG A 34 5.62 29.69 -13.29
N ARG A 35 4.52 30.47 -13.32
CA ARG A 35 3.61 30.59 -12.16
C ARG A 35 2.89 29.27 -11.86
N VAL A 36 2.44 28.58 -12.90
CA VAL A 36 1.80 27.25 -12.80
C VAL A 36 2.78 26.23 -12.24
N LEU A 37 4.04 26.26 -12.68
CA LEU A 37 5.11 25.43 -12.10
C LEU A 37 5.20 25.64 -10.59
N VAL A 38 5.23 26.87 -10.09
CA VAL A 38 5.33 27.15 -8.65
C VAL A 38 4.13 26.59 -7.87
N TRP A 39 2.92 26.73 -8.40
CA TRP A 39 1.70 26.24 -7.75
C TRP A 39 1.62 24.72 -7.77
N VAL A 40 1.74 24.11 -8.94
CA VAL A 40 1.56 22.69 -9.17
C VAL A 40 2.72 21.88 -8.59
N GLN A 41 3.96 22.37 -8.66
CA GLN A 41 5.10 21.66 -8.07
C GLN A 41 4.92 21.48 -6.57
N ARG A 42 4.40 22.49 -5.85
CA ARG A 42 4.11 22.35 -4.42
C ARG A 42 3.03 21.31 -4.15
N ALA A 43 1.98 21.26 -4.98
CA ALA A 43 0.92 20.27 -4.85
C ALA A 43 1.43 18.84 -5.13
N ILE A 44 2.23 18.64 -6.18
CA ILE A 44 2.81 17.33 -6.52
C ILE A 44 3.71 16.82 -5.39
N TYR A 45 4.53 17.69 -4.80
CA TYR A 45 5.45 17.32 -3.73
C TYR A 45 4.80 17.32 -2.34
N HIS A 46 3.53 17.70 -2.22
CA HIS A 46 2.84 17.71 -0.94
C HIS A 46 2.69 16.29 -0.37
N SER A 47 2.36 15.34 -1.23
CA SER A 47 2.27 13.91 -0.93
C SER A 47 3.21 13.12 -1.83
N VAL A 48 4.23 12.50 -1.23
CA VAL A 48 5.27 11.77 -1.95
C VAL A 48 5.15 10.28 -1.66
N ILE A 49 5.14 9.47 -2.72
CA ILE A 49 5.04 8.01 -2.61
C ILE A 49 6.28 7.38 -3.24
N LEU A 50 7.01 6.58 -2.47
CA LEU A 50 8.26 5.95 -2.84
C LEU A 50 8.14 4.44 -2.72
N HIS A 51 7.90 3.76 -3.84
CA HIS A 51 7.71 2.30 -3.88
C HIS A 51 9.00 1.51 -4.06
N SER A 52 10.11 2.15 -4.42
CA SER A 52 11.39 1.48 -4.69
C SER A 52 12.57 2.32 -4.25
N ASP A 53 13.68 1.65 -3.99
CA ASP A 53 14.94 2.30 -3.64
C ASP A 53 15.45 3.25 -4.74
N ALA A 54 15.27 2.90 -6.00
CA ALA A 54 15.66 3.75 -7.13
C ALA A 54 14.84 5.05 -7.17
N ALA A 55 13.54 4.98 -6.85
CA ALA A 55 12.70 6.17 -6.73
C ALA A 55 13.15 7.04 -5.55
N ALA A 56 13.46 6.42 -4.41
CA ALA A 56 13.99 7.12 -3.23
C ALA A 56 15.31 7.83 -3.54
N GLN A 57 16.24 7.19 -4.26
CA GLN A 57 17.51 7.80 -4.65
C GLN A 57 17.32 9.00 -5.58
N ARG A 58 16.45 8.90 -6.60
CA ARG A 58 16.13 10.03 -7.48
C ARG A 58 15.47 11.17 -6.72
N PHE A 59 14.59 10.84 -5.78
CA PHE A 59 13.94 11.83 -4.94
C PHE A 59 14.96 12.57 -4.08
N ILE A 60 15.87 11.86 -3.41
CA ILE A 60 16.98 12.45 -2.66
C ILE A 60 17.79 13.40 -3.55
N ALA A 61 18.25 12.94 -4.71
CA ALA A 61 19.04 13.75 -5.63
C ALA A 61 18.28 15.03 -6.07
N SER A 62 16.96 14.95 -6.26
CA SER A 62 16.14 16.11 -6.61
C SER A 62 16.02 17.16 -5.49
N LEU A 63 16.30 16.77 -4.24
CA LEU A 63 16.19 17.64 -3.06
C LEU A 63 17.53 18.19 -2.57
N GLU A 64 18.67 17.65 -3.01
CA GLU A 64 20.01 18.01 -2.47
C GLU A 64 20.31 19.51 -2.51
N HIS A 65 19.78 20.23 -3.50
CA HIS A 65 19.96 21.69 -3.63
C HIS A 65 18.73 22.50 -3.19
N ARG A 66 17.71 21.87 -2.61
CA ARG A 66 16.40 22.46 -2.34
C ARG A 66 15.85 22.08 -0.95
N LEU A 67 16.71 22.07 0.06
CA LEU A 67 16.36 21.65 1.42
C LEU A 67 15.16 22.40 1.99
N GLN A 68 15.14 23.74 1.87
CA GLN A 68 14.03 24.56 2.38
C GLN A 68 12.71 24.22 1.70
N PHE A 69 12.75 23.90 0.41
CA PHE A 69 11.57 23.46 -0.32
C PHE A 69 11.05 22.11 0.20
N ALA A 70 11.94 21.14 0.46
CA ALA A 70 11.54 19.85 1.02
C ALA A 70 10.84 20.01 2.37
N VAL A 71 11.44 20.79 3.28
CA VAL A 71 10.91 21.07 4.63
C VAL A 71 9.55 21.79 4.58
N SER A 72 9.36 22.74 3.66
CA SER A 72 8.12 23.52 3.59
C SER A 72 6.99 22.83 2.84
N THR A 73 7.31 21.87 1.96
CA THR A 73 6.37 21.37 0.95
C THR A 73 5.90 19.96 1.24
N VAL A 74 6.80 19.05 1.62
CA VAL A 74 6.48 17.63 1.83
C VAL A 74 5.77 17.49 3.18
N ARG A 75 4.49 17.12 3.16
CA ARG A 75 3.66 16.91 4.36
C ARG A 75 3.30 15.45 4.56
N THR A 76 3.00 14.76 3.47
CA THR A 76 2.68 13.34 3.47
C THR A 76 3.79 12.57 2.78
N LEU A 77 4.31 11.53 3.43
CA LEU A 77 5.32 10.64 2.87
C LEU A 77 4.89 9.19 3.02
N HIS A 78 4.91 8.45 1.91
CA HIS A 78 4.72 7.00 1.91
C HIS A 78 5.97 6.30 1.38
N MET A 79 6.54 5.41 2.19
CA MET A 79 7.68 4.59 1.83
C MET A 79 7.30 3.11 1.85
N GLY A 80 7.44 2.46 0.70
CA GLY A 80 7.18 1.03 0.53
C GLY A 80 8.33 0.15 1.02
N VAL A 81 8.05 -1.16 1.08
CA VAL A 81 8.96 -2.22 1.56
C VAL A 81 10.31 -2.28 0.84
N ALA A 82 10.38 -1.81 -0.41
CA ALA A 82 11.58 -1.89 -1.23
C ALA A 82 12.50 -0.66 -1.12
N VAL A 83 12.20 0.31 -0.25
CA VAL A 83 13.10 1.44 0.05
C VAL A 83 14.10 1.00 1.11
N ARG A 84 15.41 1.22 0.91
CA ARG A 84 16.42 0.86 1.93
C ARG A 84 16.37 1.79 3.13
N ASN A 85 16.66 1.25 4.32
CA ASN A 85 16.69 2.01 5.59
C ASN A 85 17.55 3.29 5.53
N ASN A 86 18.73 3.24 4.90
CA ASN A 86 19.60 4.41 4.80
C ASN A 86 18.99 5.53 3.93
N HIS A 87 18.28 5.18 2.86
CA HIS A 87 17.58 6.15 2.05
C HIS A 87 16.35 6.70 2.77
N ALA A 88 15.60 5.84 3.46
CA ALA A 88 14.49 6.28 4.29
C ALA A 88 14.95 7.29 5.35
N ALA A 89 16.01 6.97 6.10
CA ALA A 89 16.61 7.88 7.08
C ALA A 89 17.00 9.23 6.47
N LYS A 90 17.76 9.22 5.35
CA LYS A 90 18.16 10.45 4.64
C LYS A 90 16.95 11.27 4.17
N ILE A 91 15.87 10.61 3.72
CA ILE A 91 14.64 11.31 3.30
C ILE A 91 13.95 11.98 4.49
N LEU A 92 13.82 11.28 5.62
CA LEU A 92 13.22 11.87 6.83
C LEU A 92 14.04 13.08 7.32
N ASP A 93 15.37 13.01 7.25
CA ASP A 93 16.24 14.14 7.60
C ASP A 93 16.07 15.35 6.69
N LEU A 94 15.89 15.13 5.39
CA LEU A 94 15.66 16.19 4.40
C LEU A 94 14.27 16.82 4.52
N CYS A 95 13.26 16.03 4.91
CA CYS A 95 11.85 16.40 4.90
C CYS A 95 11.31 16.59 6.33
N LYS A 96 11.87 17.51 7.11
CA LYS A 96 11.48 17.73 8.51
C LYS A 96 10.05 18.23 8.74
N GLY A 97 9.35 18.62 7.67
CA GLY A 97 7.98 19.11 7.72
C GLY A 97 6.89 18.05 7.59
N ILE A 98 7.25 16.76 7.57
CA ILE A 98 6.27 15.67 7.45
C ILE A 98 5.38 15.64 8.69
N THR A 99 4.07 15.57 8.45
CA THR A 99 3.02 15.40 9.46
C THR A 99 2.37 14.02 9.37
N ASP A 100 2.39 13.43 8.17
CA ASP A 100 1.73 12.16 7.87
C ASP A 100 2.72 11.19 7.24
N LEU A 101 3.06 10.13 7.96
CA LEU A 101 4.06 9.16 7.53
C LEU A 101 3.47 7.76 7.38
N THR A 102 3.66 7.14 6.22
CA THR A 102 3.54 5.70 6.05
C THR A 102 4.92 5.06 5.87
N LEU A 103 5.36 4.29 6.85
CA LEU A 103 6.67 3.65 6.90
C LEU A 103 6.52 2.12 6.85
N ARG A 104 6.70 1.54 5.66
CA ARG A 104 6.67 0.08 5.45
C ARG A 104 8.04 -0.52 5.16
N VAL A 105 9.11 0.19 5.50
CA VAL A 105 10.48 -0.23 5.21
C VAL A 105 10.86 -1.44 6.06
N VAL A 106 11.47 -2.46 5.46
CA VAL A 106 11.89 -3.65 6.22
C VAL A 106 13.26 -3.41 6.86
N CYS A 107 13.35 -3.62 8.18
CA CYS A 107 14.61 -3.55 8.91
C CYS A 107 15.24 -4.95 9.03
N HIS A 108 16.36 -5.17 8.34
CA HIS A 108 17.07 -6.46 8.36
C HIS A 108 18.29 -6.49 9.31
N HIS A 109 18.59 -5.37 9.98
CA HIS A 109 19.85 -5.23 10.73
C HIS A 109 19.68 -5.50 12.22
N LEU A 110 19.76 -6.77 12.62
CA LEU A 110 19.67 -7.19 14.03
C LEU A 110 20.81 -6.68 14.93
N ARG A 111 21.87 -6.08 14.37
CA ARG A 111 23.11 -5.76 15.10
C ARG A 111 23.46 -4.27 15.17
N THR A 112 22.78 -3.41 14.43
CA THR A 112 23.11 -1.97 14.38
C THR A 112 21.89 -1.12 14.73
N LYS A 113 22.12 0.07 15.30
CA LYS A 113 21.08 1.07 15.57
C LYS A 113 20.24 1.27 14.30
N ASN A 114 18.90 1.27 14.43
CA ASN A 114 18.01 1.56 13.32
C ASN A 114 18.28 2.99 12.83
N PRO A 115 18.76 3.21 11.59
CA PRO A 115 19.10 4.55 11.11
C PRO A 115 17.85 5.43 10.93
N VAL A 116 16.66 4.84 10.83
CA VAL A 116 15.39 5.55 10.67
C VAL A 116 14.91 6.18 11.98
N LEU A 117 15.31 5.62 13.12
CA LEU A 117 14.74 5.97 14.43
C LEU A 117 15.00 7.42 14.83
N GLU A 118 16.24 7.89 14.70
CA GLU A 118 16.60 9.24 15.12
C GLU A 118 15.95 10.33 14.24
N PRO A 119 15.97 10.22 12.90
CA PRO A 119 15.20 11.12 12.03
C PRO A 119 13.70 11.09 12.33
N LEU A 120 13.14 9.90 12.60
CA LEU A 120 11.73 9.72 12.91
C LEU A 120 11.30 10.47 14.19
N GLU A 121 12.12 10.43 15.25
CA GLU A 121 11.87 11.12 16.52
C GLU A 121 11.80 12.66 16.37
N ALA A 122 12.54 13.20 15.40
CA ALA A 122 12.61 14.62 15.13
C ALA A 122 11.40 15.17 14.36
N LEU A 123 10.52 14.32 13.83
CA LEU A 123 9.40 14.75 13.00
C LEU A 123 8.19 15.23 13.82
N PRO A 124 7.48 16.28 13.36
CA PRO A 124 6.24 16.77 13.96
C PRO A 124 5.03 15.92 13.51
N LEU A 125 5.12 14.60 13.62
CA LEU A 125 4.07 13.69 13.14
C LEU A 125 2.79 13.83 13.96
N THR A 126 1.67 13.93 13.25
CA THR A 126 0.31 13.77 13.76
C THR A 126 -0.28 12.42 13.39
N SER A 127 0.17 11.84 12.28
CA SER A 127 -0.30 10.56 11.74
C SER A 127 0.87 9.64 11.39
N LEU A 128 0.81 8.38 11.86
CA LEU A 128 1.77 7.34 11.56
C LEU A 128 1.06 6.05 11.16
N SER A 129 1.39 5.58 9.97
CA SER A 129 1.12 4.23 9.50
C SER A 129 2.45 3.50 9.46
N ALA A 130 2.64 2.46 10.27
CA ALA A 130 3.94 1.79 10.35
C ALA A 130 3.82 0.29 10.49
N ASP A 131 4.80 -0.38 9.88
CA ASP A 131 5.17 -1.72 10.29
C ASP A 131 6.06 -1.61 11.54
N LEU A 132 5.67 -2.25 12.64
CA LEU A 132 6.45 -2.16 13.88
C LEU A 132 7.87 -2.74 13.73
N SER A 133 8.08 -3.69 12.81
CA SER A 133 9.42 -4.20 12.48
C SER A 133 10.28 -3.19 11.70
N ALA A 134 9.67 -2.15 11.13
CA ALA A 134 10.40 -1.03 10.54
C ALA A 134 11.05 -0.14 11.61
N ILE A 135 10.51 -0.17 12.84
CA ILE A 135 10.91 0.71 13.94
C ILE A 135 11.72 -0.07 14.99
N PHE A 136 11.18 -1.20 15.44
CA PHE A 136 11.74 -2.03 16.50
C PHE A 136 12.44 -3.26 15.94
N HIS A 137 13.65 -3.51 16.44
CA HIS A 137 14.46 -4.69 16.09
C HIS A 137 14.21 -5.90 16.99
N ASP A 138 13.68 -5.66 18.19
CA ASP A 138 13.51 -6.67 19.24
C ASP A 138 12.02 -6.89 19.53
N GLN A 139 11.69 -8.05 20.08
CA GLN A 139 10.38 -8.42 20.59
C GLN A 139 9.90 -7.49 21.72
N ARG A 140 10.80 -6.70 22.30
CA ARG A 140 10.52 -5.66 23.30
C ARG A 140 10.05 -4.34 22.67
N ALA A 141 9.17 -4.41 21.68
CA ALA A 141 8.58 -3.21 21.10
C ALA A 141 7.69 -2.53 22.13
N TYR A 142 8.01 -1.28 22.48
CA TYR A 142 7.25 -0.48 23.43
C TYR A 142 7.12 0.94 22.90
N LEU A 143 5.94 1.25 22.37
CA LEU A 143 5.65 2.51 21.69
C LEU A 143 5.87 3.76 22.55
N PRO A 144 5.55 3.78 23.86
CA PRO A 144 5.77 4.97 24.69
C PRO A 144 7.25 5.38 24.85
N ASN A 145 8.21 4.52 24.51
CA ASN A 145 9.62 4.89 24.47
C ASN A 145 9.92 5.88 23.33
N LEU A 146 9.05 5.94 22.32
CA LEU A 146 9.22 6.84 21.19
C LEU A 146 8.54 8.18 21.48
N GLN A 147 9.30 9.28 21.47
CA GLN A 147 8.75 10.60 21.78
C GLN A 147 7.80 11.07 20.69
N VAL A 148 8.10 10.74 19.43
CA VAL A 148 7.20 11.03 18.30
C VAL A 148 5.82 10.43 18.52
N VAL A 149 5.72 9.21 19.07
CA VAL A 149 4.44 8.52 19.24
C VAL A 149 3.54 9.16 20.29
N LYS A 150 4.12 9.88 21.26
CA LYS A 150 3.35 10.63 22.27
C LYS A 150 2.55 11.80 21.68
N ARG A 151 2.89 12.26 20.47
CA ARG A 151 2.22 13.37 19.76
C ARG A 151 1.21 12.89 18.72
N ILE A 152 1.19 11.59 18.44
CA ILE A 152 0.39 11.03 17.36
C ILE A 152 -1.07 10.97 17.78
N THR A 153 -1.93 11.46 16.90
CA THR A 153 -3.38 11.36 17.03
C THR A 153 -3.94 10.21 16.20
N HIS A 154 -3.28 9.83 15.09
CA HIS A 154 -3.68 8.75 14.20
C HIS A 154 -2.58 7.69 14.07
N LEU A 155 -2.85 6.48 14.57
CA LEU A 155 -1.92 5.36 14.51
C LEU A 155 -2.53 4.21 13.73
N HIS A 156 -1.85 3.79 12.67
CA HIS A 156 -2.16 2.58 11.92
C HIS A 156 -0.99 1.61 12.00
N LEU A 157 -1.22 0.43 12.58
CA LEU A 157 -0.25 -0.64 12.65
C LEU A 157 -0.55 -1.65 11.55
N THR A 158 0.46 -2.05 10.77
CA THR A 158 0.26 -3.07 9.72
C THR A 158 0.51 -4.49 10.20
N ASN A 159 1.14 -4.69 11.36
CA ASN A 159 1.46 -6.02 11.88
C ASN A 159 0.43 -6.49 12.89
N ALA A 160 -0.08 -7.71 12.69
CA ALA A 160 -1.08 -8.32 13.57
C ALA A 160 -0.55 -8.60 14.98
N TRP A 161 0.76 -8.80 15.14
CA TRP A 161 1.35 -9.19 16.43
C TRP A 161 1.31 -8.08 17.48
N ALA A 162 1.08 -6.83 17.07
CA ALA A 162 0.90 -5.70 17.97
C ALA A 162 -0.24 -5.92 18.99
N CYS A 163 -1.23 -6.74 18.66
CA CYS A 163 -2.40 -6.99 19.49
C CYS A 163 -2.48 -8.43 20.01
N TRP A 164 -1.42 -9.23 19.81
CA TRP A 164 -1.39 -10.60 20.32
C TRP A 164 -1.26 -10.62 21.83
N GLU A 165 -1.92 -11.60 22.45
CA GLU A 165 -1.88 -11.81 23.89
C GLU A 165 -0.44 -11.89 24.42
N GLY A 166 -0.18 -11.20 25.53
CA GLY A 166 1.11 -11.24 26.23
C GLY A 166 2.21 -10.33 25.69
N ILE A 167 1.97 -9.52 24.65
CA ILE A 167 2.96 -8.56 24.12
C ILE A 167 2.56 -7.13 24.49
N PRO A 168 3.14 -6.55 25.56
CA PRO A 168 2.81 -5.19 25.97
C PRO A 168 3.51 -4.17 25.08
N ILE A 169 2.81 -3.65 24.07
CA ILE A 169 3.32 -2.56 23.22
C ILE A 169 3.04 -1.15 23.76
N GLY A 170 2.26 -1.05 24.86
CA GLY A 170 2.01 0.21 25.56
C GLY A 170 0.98 1.15 24.92
N LEU A 171 0.04 0.63 24.10
CA LEU A 171 -1.00 1.45 23.46
C LEU A 171 -1.90 2.20 24.46
N THR A 172 -2.14 1.64 25.64
CA THR A 172 -2.95 2.24 26.72
C THR A 172 -2.35 3.54 27.28
N MET A 173 -1.07 3.82 27.00
CA MET A 173 -0.37 5.01 27.48
C MET A 173 -0.35 6.15 26.47
N LEU A 174 -0.90 5.93 25.27
CA LEU A 174 -0.95 6.92 24.20
C LEU A 174 -2.18 7.81 24.34
N THR A 175 -2.17 8.69 25.34
CA THR A 175 -3.35 9.49 25.73
C THR A 175 -3.79 10.52 24.67
N GLN A 176 -2.91 10.89 23.73
CA GLN A 176 -3.22 11.77 22.61
C GLN A 176 -3.88 11.05 21.43
N LEU A 177 -3.92 9.71 21.47
CA LEU A 177 -4.43 8.91 20.38
C LEU A 177 -5.95 9.03 20.26
N THR A 178 -6.42 9.48 19.10
CA THR A 178 -7.85 9.61 18.77
C THR A 178 -8.29 8.58 17.73
N HIS A 179 -7.37 8.08 16.92
CA HIS A 179 -7.64 7.11 15.86
C HIS A 179 -6.64 5.96 15.93
N LEU A 180 -7.15 4.75 16.07
CA LEU A 180 -6.34 3.54 16.10
C LEU A 180 -6.79 2.59 15.00
N SER A 181 -5.83 2.03 14.28
CA SER A 181 -6.09 1.01 13.28
C SER A 181 -5.11 -0.13 13.43
N ILE A 182 -5.62 -1.35 13.55
CA ILE A 182 -4.84 -2.54 13.87
C ILE A 182 -5.36 -3.75 13.10
N PRO A 183 -4.51 -4.71 12.73
CA PRO A 183 -4.97 -5.98 12.21
C PRO A 183 -5.51 -6.82 13.35
N TRP A 184 -6.63 -7.49 13.11
CA TRP A 184 -7.33 -8.28 14.09
C TRP A 184 -7.46 -9.72 13.62
N ASN A 185 -7.23 -10.63 14.56
CA ASN A 185 -7.38 -12.07 14.37
C ASN A 185 -8.04 -12.65 15.62
N THR A 186 -9.23 -13.23 15.49
CA THR A 186 -10.02 -13.71 16.63
C THR A 186 -9.32 -14.79 17.46
N SER A 187 -8.38 -15.54 16.87
CA SER A 187 -7.68 -16.62 17.57
C SER A 187 -6.46 -16.16 18.37
N ARG A 188 -5.97 -14.93 18.15
CA ARG A 188 -4.71 -14.43 18.76
C ARG A 188 -4.83 -13.09 19.44
N SER A 189 -5.81 -12.29 19.05
CA SER A 189 -5.92 -10.92 19.53
C SER A 189 -6.58 -10.90 20.91
N ASP A 190 -6.02 -10.12 21.82
CA ASP A 190 -6.52 -10.01 23.18
C ASP A 190 -7.66 -8.98 23.25
N ILE A 191 -8.90 -9.46 23.45
CA ILE A 191 -10.07 -8.60 23.56
C ILE A 191 -10.07 -7.77 24.85
N HIS A 192 -9.47 -8.27 25.93
CA HIS A 192 -9.35 -7.51 27.18
C HIS A 192 -8.39 -6.34 27.01
N LEU A 193 -7.28 -6.55 26.30
CA LEU A 193 -6.36 -5.48 25.94
C LEU A 193 -7.06 -4.42 25.08
N LEU A 194 -7.84 -4.82 24.07
CA LEU A 194 -8.60 -3.86 23.26
C LEU A 194 -9.59 -3.06 24.10
N CYS A 195 -10.34 -3.72 25.00
CA CYS A 195 -11.20 -3.05 25.98
C CYS A 195 -10.43 -2.04 26.84
N GLN A 196 -9.23 -2.40 27.31
CA GLN A 196 -8.39 -1.51 28.11
C GLN A 196 -7.92 -0.30 27.30
N ILE A 197 -7.47 -0.51 26.06
CA ILE A 197 -7.07 0.56 25.15
C ILE A 197 -8.22 1.55 24.98
N ILE A 198 -9.41 1.05 24.61
CA ILE A 198 -10.61 1.84 24.38
C ILE A 198 -11.07 2.64 25.61
N LYS A 199 -10.82 2.14 26.83
CA LYS A 199 -11.14 2.81 28.10
C LYS A 199 -10.07 3.81 28.57
N SER A 200 -8.81 3.57 28.24
CA SER A 200 -7.67 4.37 28.74
C SER A 200 -7.25 5.51 27.82
N THR A 201 -7.83 5.60 26.63
CA THR A 201 -7.45 6.56 25.59
C THR A 201 -8.66 7.38 25.12
N ASN A 202 -8.39 8.50 24.47
CA ASN A 202 -9.42 9.39 23.92
C ASN A 202 -9.83 8.97 22.49
N LEU A 203 -9.89 7.65 22.25
CA LEU A 203 -10.22 7.12 20.93
C LEU A 203 -11.62 7.54 20.52
N LYS A 204 -11.71 8.08 19.31
CA LYS A 204 -12.93 8.39 18.58
C LYS A 204 -13.26 7.28 17.59
N VAL A 205 -12.23 6.70 16.96
CA VAL A 205 -12.38 5.65 15.95
C VAL A 205 -11.35 4.55 16.17
N VAL A 206 -11.82 3.30 16.09
CA VAL A 206 -10.99 2.10 16.13
C VAL A 206 -11.29 1.25 14.91
N VAL A 207 -10.33 1.11 14.02
CA VAL A 207 -10.45 0.28 12.82
C VAL A 207 -9.79 -1.06 13.04
N LEU A 208 -10.59 -2.13 13.01
CA LEU A 208 -10.11 -3.51 13.05
C LEU A 208 -10.05 -4.07 11.64
N TRP A 209 -8.85 -4.36 11.15
CA TRP A 209 -8.68 -5.04 9.87
C TRP A 209 -8.80 -6.55 10.06
N LYS A 210 -9.89 -7.13 9.56
CA LYS A 210 -10.08 -8.57 9.62
C LYS A 210 -9.07 -9.29 8.73
N ASP A 211 -8.71 -10.50 9.14
CA ASP A 211 -7.94 -11.41 8.29
C ASP A 211 -8.73 -11.72 6.99
N GLU A 212 -8.03 -11.86 5.87
CA GLU A 212 -8.64 -12.16 4.56
C GLU A 212 -9.49 -13.43 4.62
N TYR A 213 -9.07 -14.41 5.44
CA TYR A 213 -9.75 -15.70 5.58
C TYR A 213 -10.84 -15.69 6.65
N GLU A 214 -10.89 -14.66 7.49
CA GLU A 214 -11.86 -14.58 8.58
C GLU A 214 -13.22 -14.09 8.07
N ARG A 215 -14.27 -14.86 8.35
CA ARG A 215 -15.64 -14.43 8.09
C ARG A 215 -16.00 -13.31 9.06
N ARG A 216 -16.68 -12.28 8.55
CA ARG A 216 -17.10 -11.13 9.36
C ARG A 216 -17.95 -11.55 10.56
N ASP A 217 -18.88 -12.48 10.39
CA ASP A 217 -19.75 -12.95 11.47
C ASP A 217 -18.95 -13.63 12.60
N ALA A 218 -17.83 -14.28 12.26
CA ALA A 218 -16.95 -14.88 13.25
C ALA A 218 -16.23 -13.80 14.08
N LEU A 219 -15.73 -12.74 13.41
CA LEU A 219 -15.14 -11.57 14.05
C LEU A 219 -16.14 -10.89 14.98
N VAL A 220 -17.30 -10.52 14.46
CA VAL A 220 -18.37 -9.85 15.21
C VAL A 220 -18.82 -10.69 16.39
N GLY A 221 -19.11 -11.97 16.16
CA GLY A 221 -19.51 -12.89 17.23
C GLY A 221 -18.43 -13.06 18.31
N SER A 222 -17.15 -12.99 17.94
CA SER A 222 -16.05 -12.99 18.92
C SER A 222 -16.01 -11.73 19.76
N LEU A 223 -16.22 -10.56 19.15
CA LEU A 223 -16.24 -9.28 19.85
C LEU A 223 -17.42 -9.20 20.83
N GLN A 224 -18.61 -9.63 20.39
CA GLN A 224 -19.82 -9.68 21.21
C GLN A 224 -19.68 -10.66 22.39
N ARG A 225 -19.14 -11.86 22.16
CA ARG A 225 -18.92 -12.83 23.24
C ARG A 225 -17.96 -12.32 24.30
N GLY A 226 -16.99 -11.50 23.92
CA GLY A 226 -16.10 -10.84 24.87
C GLY A 226 -16.62 -9.50 25.40
N GLY A 227 -17.90 -9.17 25.15
CA GLY A 227 -18.58 -8.01 25.70
C GLY A 227 -18.12 -6.66 25.12
N LEU A 228 -17.56 -6.66 23.91
CA LEU A 228 -17.06 -5.47 23.25
C LEU A 228 -18.01 -5.01 22.13
N GLU A 229 -18.97 -4.17 22.51
CA GLU A 229 -19.96 -3.54 21.60
C GLU A 229 -19.81 -2.02 21.60
N ASP A 230 -18.58 -1.53 21.41
CA ASP A 230 -18.27 -0.10 21.41
C ASP A 230 -18.51 0.51 20.01
N ARG A 231 -19.36 1.54 19.92
CA ARG A 231 -19.73 2.22 18.65
C ARG A 231 -18.57 2.89 17.94
N ARG A 232 -17.43 3.07 18.61
CA ARG A 232 -16.23 3.61 17.98
C ARG A 232 -15.51 2.58 17.12
N ILE A 233 -15.89 1.31 17.19
CA ILE A 233 -15.24 0.22 16.46
C ILE A 233 -15.87 0.06 15.07
N VAL A 234 -15.02 0.08 14.04
CA VAL A 234 -15.38 -0.27 12.68
C VAL A 234 -14.51 -1.43 12.18
N CYS A 235 -15.12 -2.40 11.51
CA CYS A 235 -14.44 -3.60 11.01
C CYS A 235 -14.26 -3.51 9.50
N PHE A 236 -13.02 -3.47 9.03
CA PHE A 236 -12.67 -3.37 7.61
C PHE A 236 -12.12 -4.70 7.07
N SER A 237 -12.33 -4.91 5.78
CA SER A 237 -11.88 -6.04 4.98
C SER A 237 -10.88 -5.55 3.94
N PRO A 238 -9.63 -6.04 3.93
CA PRO A 238 -8.64 -5.63 2.92
C PRO A 238 -9.15 -5.81 1.48
N ALA A 239 -9.90 -6.87 1.22
CA ALA A 239 -10.43 -7.19 -0.10
C ALA A 239 -11.54 -6.23 -0.58
N GLN A 240 -12.34 -5.68 0.34
CA GLN A 240 -13.49 -4.83 -0.01
C GLN A 240 -13.16 -3.34 0.16
N ASP A 241 -12.35 -3.01 1.15
CA ASP A 241 -12.12 -1.62 1.59
C ASP A 241 -10.78 -1.05 1.09
N SER A 242 -9.99 -1.83 0.34
CA SER A 242 -8.74 -1.34 -0.28
C SER A 242 -8.96 -0.14 -1.21
N TYR A 243 -10.17 0.02 -1.76
CA TYR A 243 -10.53 1.14 -2.61
C TYR A 243 -10.54 2.48 -1.86
N TYR A 244 -10.94 2.48 -0.58
CA TYR A 244 -11.08 3.69 0.22
C TYR A 244 -9.74 4.31 0.66
N TYR A 245 -8.61 3.64 0.40
CA TYR A 245 -7.29 4.27 0.55
C TYR A 245 -7.06 5.42 -0.45
N SER A 246 -7.87 5.52 -1.51
CA SER A 246 -7.60 6.40 -2.65
C SER A 246 -8.53 7.62 -2.80
N ILE A 247 -9.63 7.71 -2.04
CA ILE A 247 -10.69 8.70 -2.32
C ILE A 247 -10.79 9.79 -1.24
N HIS A 248 -10.98 11.02 -1.73
CA HIS A 248 -11.25 12.37 -1.19
C HIS A 248 -11.33 12.70 0.31
N SER A 249 -11.49 11.76 1.24
CA SER A 249 -11.42 12.00 2.70
C SER A 249 -10.30 11.21 3.40
N GLY A 250 -9.61 10.35 2.65
CA GLY A 250 -8.63 9.43 3.21
C GLY A 250 -9.28 8.33 4.05
N PHE A 251 -8.51 7.29 4.34
CA PHE A 251 -8.94 6.13 5.12
C PHE A 251 -9.61 6.50 6.46
N TRP A 252 -9.11 7.51 7.16
CA TRP A 252 -9.64 7.93 8.46
C TRP A 252 -10.98 8.66 8.35
N GLY A 253 -11.14 9.57 7.38
CA GLY A 253 -12.40 10.28 7.20
C GLY A 253 -13.56 9.34 6.91
N TYR A 254 -13.34 8.31 6.09
CA TYR A 254 -14.34 7.27 5.85
C TYR A 254 -14.71 6.50 7.14
N ALA A 255 -13.71 6.18 7.98
CA ALA A 255 -13.95 5.51 9.24
C ALA A 255 -14.70 6.41 10.25
N GLU A 256 -14.39 7.71 10.30
CA GLU A 256 -15.13 8.71 11.09
C GLU A 256 -16.58 8.84 10.62
N ASP A 257 -16.82 8.91 9.30
CA ASP A 257 -18.17 8.99 8.73
C ASP A 257 -19.01 7.76 9.10
N LEU A 258 -18.40 6.57 9.12
CA LEU A 258 -19.07 5.34 9.56
C LEU A 258 -19.44 5.37 11.04
N VAL A 259 -18.53 5.78 11.92
CA VAL A 259 -18.83 5.92 13.36
C VAL A 259 -19.93 6.96 13.58
N LYS A 260 -19.86 8.10 12.90
CA LYS A 260 -20.89 9.15 12.99
C LYS A 260 -22.26 8.65 12.53
N TRP A 261 -22.30 7.93 11.41
CA TRP A 261 -23.53 7.31 10.94
C TRP A 261 -24.10 6.32 11.97
N GLN A 262 -23.27 5.49 12.59
CA GLN A 262 -23.70 4.55 13.63
C GLN A 262 -24.32 5.27 14.84
N GLU A 263 -23.74 6.40 15.25
CA GLU A 263 -24.26 7.24 16.32
C GLU A 263 -25.63 7.86 15.97
N GLU A 264 -25.76 8.39 14.76
CA GLU A 264 -26.98 9.07 14.28
C GLU A 264 -28.19 8.14 14.17
N VAL A 265 -27.99 6.92 13.66
CA VAL A 265 -29.08 5.96 13.47
C VAL A 265 -29.30 5.03 14.67
N GLY A 266 -28.45 5.13 15.69
CA GLY A 266 -28.45 4.24 16.84
C GLY A 266 -28.12 2.78 16.48
N ALA A 267 -27.40 2.56 15.36
CA ALA A 267 -27.00 1.24 14.92
C ALA A 267 -26.08 0.57 15.95
N ASN A 268 -26.06 -0.76 15.92
CA ASN A 268 -25.02 -1.48 16.65
C ASN A 268 -23.64 -1.26 15.98
N ALA A 269 -22.56 -1.39 16.74
CA ALA A 269 -21.19 -1.15 16.27
C ALA A 269 -20.77 -1.98 15.04
N PHE A 270 -21.49 -3.06 14.74
CA PHE A 270 -21.15 -4.02 13.71
C PHE A 270 -22.13 -4.03 12.53
N GLU A 271 -23.19 -3.23 12.60
CA GLU A 271 -24.21 -3.11 11.57
C GLU A 271 -23.57 -2.48 10.33
N ILE A 272 -23.74 -3.14 9.19
CA ILE A 272 -23.08 -2.73 7.95
C ILE A 272 -24.08 -2.01 7.05
N LEU A 273 -23.59 -0.97 6.40
CA LEU A 273 -24.18 -0.38 5.18
C LEU A 273 -24.02 -1.31 3.96
N VAL A 274 -24.24 -2.63 4.09
CA VAL A 274 -24.13 -3.52 2.91
C VAL A 274 -25.20 -3.19 1.86
N ASP A 275 -26.33 -2.60 2.26
CA ASP A 275 -27.44 -2.27 1.35
C ASP A 275 -28.03 -0.85 1.53
N LYS A 276 -27.45 -0.02 2.41
CA LYS A 276 -27.94 1.34 2.65
C LYS A 276 -26.90 2.30 2.09
N GLU A 277 -27.28 3.09 1.09
CA GLU A 277 -26.48 4.23 0.65
C GLU A 277 -26.20 5.12 1.87
N LEU A 278 -24.93 5.45 2.14
CA LEU A 278 -24.62 6.56 3.04
C LEU A 278 -25.24 7.80 2.40
N PRO A 279 -26.28 8.42 2.98
CA PRO A 279 -27.09 9.43 2.31
C PRO A 279 -26.31 10.70 1.89
N HIS A 280 -25.03 10.79 2.24
CA HIS A 280 -24.17 11.95 2.02
C HIS A 280 -22.84 11.63 1.33
N LEU A 281 -22.48 10.36 1.09
CA LEU A 281 -21.27 10.04 0.34
C LEU A 281 -21.60 9.89 -1.16
N PRO A 282 -20.79 10.48 -2.06
CA PRO A 282 -20.98 10.32 -3.49
C PRO A 282 -20.97 8.84 -3.84
N PHE A 283 -22.07 8.35 -4.39
CA PHE A 283 -22.22 6.98 -4.86
C PHE A 283 -21.15 6.72 -5.92
N VAL A 284 -20.17 5.88 -5.58
CA VAL A 284 -19.30 5.27 -6.58
C VAL A 284 -19.94 3.92 -6.90
N PRO A 285 -20.50 3.73 -8.12
CA PRO A 285 -21.18 2.49 -8.46
C PRO A 285 -20.23 1.31 -8.29
N TYR A 286 -20.52 0.45 -7.32
CA TYR A 286 -19.88 -0.86 -7.23
C TYR A 286 -20.50 -1.74 -8.30
N THR A 287 -20.04 -1.61 -9.55
CA THR A 287 -20.38 -2.59 -10.58
C THR A 287 -19.68 -3.91 -10.19
N ARG A 288 -20.48 -4.90 -9.76
CA ARG A 288 -20.05 -6.31 -9.72
C ARG A 288 -19.75 -6.76 -11.16
N HIS A 289 -18.61 -6.36 -11.69
CA HIS A 289 -18.00 -7.07 -12.79
C HIS A 289 -17.21 -8.23 -12.18
N SER A 290 -17.71 -9.43 -12.40
CA SER A 290 -17.04 -10.72 -12.14
C SER A 290 -15.81 -10.94 -13.04
N SER A 291 -15.09 -9.87 -13.38
CA SER A 291 -13.81 -9.89 -14.10
C SER A 291 -12.68 -9.42 -13.19
N PRO A 292 -11.63 -10.24 -12.93
CA PRO A 292 -10.60 -9.94 -11.95
C PRO A 292 -9.51 -8.96 -12.42
N ASP A 293 -9.70 -8.26 -13.54
CA ASP A 293 -8.68 -7.32 -14.05
C ASP A 293 -8.62 -5.98 -13.29
N ALA A 294 -9.59 -5.70 -12.41
CA ALA A 294 -9.64 -4.47 -11.61
C ALA A 294 -8.53 -4.38 -10.54
N LEU A 295 -8.01 -5.50 -10.04
CA LEU A 295 -6.92 -5.52 -9.04
C LEU A 295 -5.52 -5.24 -9.64
N SER A 296 -5.39 -5.28 -10.97
CA SER A 296 -4.18 -4.82 -11.70
C SER A 296 -4.16 -3.30 -11.91
N LEU A 297 -5.34 -2.64 -11.80
CA LEU A 297 -5.49 -1.19 -11.96
C LEU A 297 -5.51 -0.44 -10.63
N ALA A 298 -6.00 -1.05 -9.54
CA ALA A 298 -5.91 -0.48 -8.18
C ALA A 298 -4.45 -0.38 -7.65
N GLY A 299 -3.50 -1.05 -8.31
CA GLY A 299 -2.06 -0.95 -8.05
C GLY A 299 -1.29 0.03 -8.96
N LYS A 300 -1.97 0.81 -9.81
CA LYS A 300 -1.33 1.81 -10.69
C LYS A 300 -1.37 3.22 -10.08
N HIS A 301 -0.92 3.36 -8.83
CA HIS A 301 -0.40 4.67 -8.42
C HIS A 301 0.94 4.90 -9.12
N LEU A 302 0.98 5.97 -9.89
CA LEU A 302 2.00 6.22 -10.90
C LEU A 302 3.41 6.31 -10.31
N HIS A 303 4.33 5.64 -11.00
CA HIS A 303 5.76 5.91 -10.94
C HIS A 303 6.03 7.38 -11.29
N TYR A 304 6.28 8.24 -10.30
CA TYR A 304 6.85 9.56 -10.53
C TYR A 304 8.35 9.41 -10.78
N SER A 305 8.71 9.12 -12.03
CA SER A 305 10.05 9.41 -12.53
C SER A 305 10.00 10.81 -13.14
N ILE A 306 10.44 11.81 -12.38
CA ILE A 306 10.71 13.13 -12.95
C ILE A 306 11.94 12.94 -13.85
N PHE A 307 11.72 12.95 -15.16
CA PHE A 307 12.80 12.98 -16.14
C PHE A 307 13.38 14.40 -16.17
N TYR A 308 14.64 14.55 -15.74
CA TYR A 308 15.46 15.67 -16.15
C TYR A 308 16.23 15.29 -17.42
N ALA A 309 16.36 16.24 -18.33
CA ALA A 309 17.19 16.13 -19.53
C ALA A 309 18.68 15.92 -19.14
N PRO A 310 19.42 15.00 -19.79
CA PRO A 310 20.78 14.70 -19.42
C PRO A 310 21.78 15.70 -20.02
N SER A 311 22.70 16.19 -19.20
CA SER A 311 23.99 16.72 -19.64
C SER A 311 24.98 15.56 -19.81
N ASN A 312 25.60 15.47 -20.98
CA ASN A 312 26.56 14.44 -21.40
C ASN A 312 27.79 14.33 -20.47
N MET A 313 28.28 13.11 -20.23
CA MET A 313 29.72 12.79 -20.33
C MET A 313 29.99 11.27 -20.35
N TYR A 314 30.88 10.88 -21.26
CA TYR A 314 31.43 9.54 -21.52
C TYR A 314 32.38 9.07 -20.40
N GLN A 315 32.40 7.76 -20.10
CA GLN A 315 33.60 6.89 -20.20
C GLN A 315 33.35 5.42 -19.75
N LYS A 316 33.83 4.48 -20.58
CA LYS A 316 34.13 3.04 -20.33
C LYS A 316 35.49 2.95 -19.57
N PRO A 317 35.95 1.83 -18.94
CA PRO A 317 35.93 0.46 -19.49
C PRO A 317 35.94 -0.78 -18.53
N SER A 318 35.81 -1.95 -19.18
CA SER A 318 36.45 -3.28 -18.95
C SER A 318 36.34 -4.09 -17.63
N SER A 319 35.75 -5.28 -17.75
CA SER A 319 35.95 -6.50 -16.93
C SER A 319 37.29 -7.18 -17.24
N PRO A 320 37.77 -8.13 -16.40
CA PRO A 320 37.55 -9.54 -16.77
C PRO A 320 37.30 -10.55 -15.61
N THR A 321 36.85 -11.71 -16.06
CA THR A 321 36.51 -13.03 -15.49
C THR A 321 37.43 -13.66 -14.44
N HIS A 322 36.85 -14.47 -13.53
CA HIS A 322 37.35 -15.80 -13.16
C HIS A 322 36.20 -16.75 -12.73
N SER A 323 36.29 -18.00 -13.20
CA SER A 323 35.35 -19.11 -13.07
C SER A 323 35.88 -20.15 -12.08
N LEU A 324 35.05 -20.61 -11.15
CA LEU A 324 35.23 -21.87 -10.41
C LEU A 324 33.83 -22.49 -10.17
N ALA A 325 33.58 -23.63 -10.80
CA ALA A 325 32.35 -24.42 -10.66
C ALA A 325 32.52 -25.50 -9.59
N PRO A 326 31.52 -25.77 -8.74
CA PRO A 326 31.44 -27.01 -7.97
C PRO A 326 30.55 -28.06 -8.66
N GLU A 327 30.87 -29.32 -8.34
CA GLU A 327 30.40 -30.58 -8.93
C GLU A 327 28.87 -30.74 -9.11
N LEU A 328 28.50 -31.37 -10.23
CA LEU A 328 27.12 -31.72 -10.59
C LEU A 328 26.58 -32.87 -9.72
N PRO A 329 25.29 -32.84 -9.33
CA PRO A 329 24.62 -33.98 -8.70
C PRO A 329 24.42 -35.14 -9.69
N PRO A 330 24.27 -36.39 -9.21
CA PRO A 330 24.12 -37.55 -10.09
C PRO A 330 22.86 -37.45 -10.95
N SER A 331 23.04 -37.62 -12.26
CA SER A 331 21.95 -37.76 -13.23
C SER A 331 21.10 -38.99 -12.90
N SER A 332 19.80 -38.79 -12.66
CA SER A 332 18.85 -39.91 -12.60
C SER A 332 17.54 -39.54 -13.28
N SER A 333 17.31 -40.23 -14.39
CA SER A 333 16.09 -40.29 -15.18
C SER A 333 14.95 -40.93 -14.37
N GLY A 334 13.78 -40.29 -14.39
CA GLY A 334 12.50 -40.93 -14.04
C GLY A 334 11.89 -40.59 -12.67
N SER A 335 10.60 -40.24 -12.74
CA SER A 335 9.56 -40.27 -11.70
C SER A 335 9.36 -39.06 -10.76
N MET A 336 8.10 -38.64 -10.70
CA MET A 336 7.53 -37.36 -10.28
C MET A 336 7.22 -37.29 -8.76
N VAL A 337 8.11 -37.77 -7.88
CA VAL A 337 7.90 -37.76 -6.40
C VAL A 337 9.11 -37.24 -5.60
N LYS A 338 10.07 -36.54 -6.23
CA LYS A 338 11.39 -36.28 -5.61
C LYS A 338 11.63 -34.87 -5.04
N PHE A 339 10.70 -33.93 -5.19
CA PHE A 339 10.90 -32.55 -4.73
C PHE A 339 11.06 -32.40 -3.20
N PRO A 340 10.26 -33.09 -2.35
CA PRO A 340 10.44 -33.01 -0.90
C PRO A 340 11.81 -33.54 -0.43
N TYR A 341 12.31 -34.61 -1.07
CA TYR A 341 13.60 -35.21 -0.75
C TYR A 341 14.79 -34.32 -1.14
N PHE A 342 14.68 -33.57 -2.24
CA PHE A 342 15.70 -32.61 -2.66
C PHE A 342 15.82 -31.44 -1.67
N ILE A 343 14.70 -30.90 -1.19
CA ILE A 343 14.70 -29.82 -0.19
C ILE A 343 15.27 -30.32 1.14
N ALA A 344 14.87 -31.51 1.59
CA ALA A 344 15.40 -32.11 2.81
C ALA A 344 16.92 -32.35 2.71
N TYR A 345 17.40 -32.85 1.57
CA TYR A 345 18.83 -33.07 1.31
C TYR A 345 19.63 -31.76 1.29
N ALA A 346 19.11 -30.73 0.60
CA ALA A 346 19.74 -29.41 0.53
C ALA A 346 19.83 -28.76 1.92
N LEU A 347 18.77 -28.80 2.71
CA LEU A 347 18.76 -28.26 4.08
C LEU A 347 19.70 -29.05 5.00
N HIS A 348 19.73 -30.37 4.91
CA HIS A 348 20.65 -31.22 5.67
C HIS A 348 22.14 -30.87 5.41
N ARG A 349 22.49 -30.51 4.17
CA ARG A 349 23.86 -30.12 3.80
C ARG A 349 24.30 -28.76 4.35
N THR A 350 23.37 -27.89 4.74
CA THR A 350 23.70 -26.53 5.23
C THR A 350 24.18 -26.49 6.69
N LYS A 351 24.19 -27.63 7.42
CA LYS A 351 24.55 -27.70 8.85
C LYS A 351 23.84 -26.65 9.72
N LEU A 352 22.62 -26.25 9.34
CA LEU A 352 21.84 -25.27 10.10
C LEU A 352 21.32 -25.87 11.40
N HIS A 353 21.25 -25.05 12.45
CA HIS A 353 20.68 -25.43 13.73
C HIS A 353 19.23 -25.93 13.55
N PRO A 354 18.78 -26.99 14.26
CA PRO A 354 17.46 -27.60 14.03
C PRO A 354 16.27 -26.62 14.07
N SER A 355 16.33 -25.58 14.92
CA SER A 355 15.29 -24.54 14.97
C SER A 355 15.25 -23.64 13.72
N VAL A 356 16.39 -23.38 13.10
CA VAL A 356 16.49 -22.61 11.84
C VAL A 356 16.02 -23.47 10.67
N THR A 357 16.40 -24.75 10.65
CA THR A 357 15.92 -25.73 9.67
C THR A 357 14.40 -25.88 9.73
N PHE A 358 13.82 -25.92 10.93
CA PHE A 358 12.37 -25.99 11.12
C PHE A 358 11.65 -24.74 10.60
N ALA A 359 12.13 -23.54 10.97
CA ALA A 359 11.55 -22.28 10.52
C ALA A 359 11.61 -22.11 8.98
N VAL A 360 12.75 -22.46 8.37
CA VAL A 360 12.94 -22.40 6.91
C VAL A 360 12.05 -23.43 6.21
N THR A 361 11.96 -24.66 6.71
CA THR A 361 11.10 -25.70 6.13
C THR A 361 9.62 -25.31 6.21
N HIS A 362 9.20 -24.74 7.35
CA HIS A 362 7.84 -24.26 7.54
C HIS A 362 7.49 -23.11 6.58
N GLN A 363 8.40 -22.15 6.40
CA GLN A 363 8.19 -21.03 5.47
C GLN A 363 8.17 -21.49 4.01
N ILE A 364 9.03 -22.44 3.63
CA ILE A 364 9.02 -23.06 2.30
C ILE A 364 7.70 -23.81 2.08
N GLY A 365 7.21 -24.55 3.08
CA GLY A 365 5.93 -25.24 3.05
C GLY A 365 4.75 -24.28 2.82
N LEU A 366 4.70 -23.18 3.57
CA LEU A 366 3.71 -22.11 3.38
C LEU A 366 3.75 -21.54 1.95
N ASN A 367 4.94 -21.21 1.45
CA ASN A 367 5.11 -20.64 0.11
C ASN A 367 4.71 -21.64 -0.99
N ILE A 368 5.01 -22.92 -0.84
CA ILE A 368 4.61 -23.98 -1.78
C ILE A 368 3.09 -24.19 -1.75
N SER A 369 2.46 -24.23 -0.57
CA SER A 369 1.00 -24.36 -0.44
C SER A 369 0.27 -23.17 -1.06
N ILE A 370 0.80 -21.94 -0.91
CA ILE A 370 0.28 -20.75 -1.57
C ILE A 370 0.45 -20.87 -3.10
N GLY A 371 1.63 -21.30 -3.58
CA GLY A 371 1.91 -21.49 -5.00
C GLY A 371 1.04 -22.56 -5.67
N LEU A 372 0.82 -23.71 -5.01
CA LEU A 372 -0.03 -24.79 -5.52
C LEU A 372 -1.50 -24.38 -5.59
N LYS A 373 -2.02 -23.71 -4.55
CA LYS A 373 -3.38 -23.15 -4.57
C LYS A 373 -3.56 -22.11 -5.68
N HIS A 374 -2.55 -21.27 -5.90
CA HIS A 374 -2.55 -20.29 -6.98
C HIS A 374 -2.50 -20.95 -8.38
N LEU A 375 -1.79 -22.08 -8.51
CA LEU A 375 -1.74 -22.87 -9.75
C LEU A 375 -3.08 -23.57 -10.01
N GLU A 376 -3.74 -24.07 -8.97
CA GLU A 376 -5.05 -24.70 -9.04
C GLU A 376 -6.14 -23.69 -9.45
N LEU A 377 -6.10 -22.49 -8.88
CA LEU A 377 -6.94 -21.35 -9.29
C LEU A 377 -6.70 -20.95 -10.75
N ARG A 378 -5.45 -20.94 -11.23
CA ARG A 378 -5.12 -20.68 -12.64
C ARG A 378 -5.62 -21.79 -13.58
N LYS A 379 -5.56 -23.06 -13.17
CA LYS A 379 -6.10 -24.17 -13.97
C LYS A 379 -7.62 -24.09 -14.13
N ARG A 380 -8.35 -23.77 -13.05
CA ARG A 380 -9.81 -23.53 -13.13
C ARG A 380 -10.12 -22.33 -14.04
N LYS A 381 -9.37 -21.23 -13.91
CA LYS A 381 -9.50 -20.04 -14.76
C LYS A 381 -9.26 -20.32 -16.25
N ILE A 382 -8.35 -21.22 -16.60
CA ILE A 382 -8.12 -21.60 -18.01
C ILE A 382 -9.25 -22.50 -18.52
N ALA A 383 -9.73 -23.43 -17.69
CA ALA A 383 -10.86 -24.30 -18.05
C ALA A 383 -12.18 -23.53 -18.24
N ASP A 384 -12.37 -22.41 -17.55
CA ASP A 384 -13.56 -21.55 -17.67
C ASP A 384 -13.51 -20.61 -18.88
N VAL A 385 -12.32 -20.32 -19.42
CA VAL A 385 -12.14 -19.40 -20.58
C VAL A 385 -12.29 -20.12 -21.92
N ILE A 386 -11.95 -21.41 -21.98
CA ILE A 386 -11.89 -22.17 -23.25
C ILE A 386 -13.29 -22.50 -23.85
N PRO A 387 -14.37 -22.72 -23.09
CA PRO A 387 -15.70 -22.92 -23.68
C PRO A 387 -16.35 -21.62 -24.18
N CYS A 388 -15.86 -20.45 -23.76
CA CYS A 388 -16.50 -19.15 -24.03
C CYS A 388 -15.87 -18.36 -25.18
N ALA A 389 -14.74 -18.81 -25.74
CA ALA A 389 -14.16 -18.24 -26.96
C ALA A 389 -14.88 -18.80 -28.20
N GLY A 390 -16.15 -18.42 -28.36
CA GLY A 390 -16.91 -18.68 -29.57
C GLY A 390 -16.24 -18.02 -30.78
N TYR A 391 -16.06 -18.80 -31.85
CA TYR A 391 -15.79 -18.26 -33.18
C TYR A 391 -16.88 -17.25 -33.55
N TYR A 392 -16.54 -15.97 -33.70
CA TYR A 392 -17.45 -14.98 -34.25
C TYR A 392 -17.48 -15.10 -35.77
N GLU A 393 -18.57 -15.68 -36.28
CA GLU A 393 -18.91 -15.60 -37.70
C GLU A 393 -19.65 -14.26 -37.91
N PHE A 394 -18.98 -13.28 -38.51
CA PHE A 394 -19.61 -12.00 -38.86
C PHE A 394 -20.56 -12.22 -40.04
N LYS A 395 -21.88 -12.21 -39.81
CA LYS A 395 -22.87 -12.03 -40.88
C LYS A 395 -22.93 -10.55 -41.26
N LYS A 396 -22.52 -10.25 -42.49
CA LYS A 396 -22.57 -8.93 -43.11
C LYS A 396 -23.98 -8.69 -43.63
N ASP A 397 -24.87 -8.16 -42.79
CA ASP A 397 -26.14 -7.62 -43.24
C ASP A 397 -26.13 -6.10 -43.05
N SER A 398 -26.29 -5.40 -44.18
CA SER A 398 -26.53 -3.97 -44.38
C SER A 398 -25.48 -2.97 -43.83
N ASP A 399 -24.54 -2.58 -44.68
CA ASP A 399 -24.05 -1.20 -44.74
C ASP A 399 -23.67 -0.85 -46.19
N ALA A 400 -24.13 0.32 -46.65
CA ALA A 400 -24.12 0.74 -48.06
C ALA A 400 -22.74 1.20 -48.58
N ASN A 401 -21.68 1.07 -47.77
CA ASN A 401 -20.31 1.30 -48.21
C ASN A 401 -19.53 0.01 -48.05
N ASP A 402 -19.06 -0.50 -49.18
CA ASP A 402 -18.36 -1.78 -49.32
C ASP A 402 -16.94 -1.72 -48.74
N MET A 403 -16.82 -1.25 -47.51
CA MET A 403 -15.57 -1.03 -46.81
C MET A 403 -15.19 -2.29 -46.04
N THR A 404 -13.95 -2.75 -46.23
CA THR A 404 -13.44 -3.90 -45.48
C THR A 404 -13.20 -3.52 -44.01
N VAL A 405 -13.26 -4.49 -43.09
CA VAL A 405 -13.00 -4.27 -41.65
C VAL A 405 -11.62 -3.62 -41.44
N GLN A 406 -10.61 -4.04 -42.20
CA GLN A 406 -9.27 -3.45 -42.14
C GLN A 406 -9.26 -1.97 -42.52
N GLN A 407 -10.10 -1.59 -43.48
CA GLN A 407 -10.21 -0.23 -43.98
C GLN A 407 -10.99 0.67 -43.00
N TYR A 408 -12.05 0.16 -42.36
CA TYR A 408 -12.75 0.86 -41.28
C TYR A 408 -11.82 1.22 -40.11
N TYR A 409 -11.01 0.27 -39.64
CA TYR A 409 -10.07 0.51 -38.54
C TYR A 409 -8.92 1.43 -38.92
N ARG A 410 -8.46 1.35 -40.16
CA ARG A 410 -7.46 2.27 -40.70
C ARG A 410 -7.98 3.69 -40.78
N GLU A 411 -9.19 3.90 -41.29
CA GLU A 411 -9.74 5.24 -41.51
C GLU A 411 -10.27 5.88 -40.23
N THR A 412 -10.92 5.11 -39.36
CA THR A 412 -11.56 5.67 -38.14
C THR A 412 -10.55 5.84 -36.99
N TYR A 413 -9.56 4.94 -36.90
CA TYR A 413 -8.70 4.87 -35.71
C TYR A 413 -7.20 4.94 -36.03
N ASN A 414 -6.82 5.03 -37.30
CA ASN A 414 -5.42 5.03 -37.75
C ASN A 414 -4.62 3.80 -37.26
N ILE A 415 -5.30 2.65 -37.18
CA ILE A 415 -4.71 1.36 -36.76
C ILE A 415 -4.51 0.48 -37.99
N HIS A 416 -3.29 -0.01 -38.18
CA HIS A 416 -2.97 -0.95 -39.25
C HIS A 416 -2.99 -2.39 -38.73
N ILE A 417 -3.98 -3.16 -39.16
CA ILE A 417 -4.07 -4.60 -38.89
C ILE A 417 -3.40 -5.32 -40.07
N LYS A 418 -2.39 -6.16 -39.79
CA LYS A 418 -1.71 -6.99 -40.79
C LYS A 418 -2.41 -8.32 -40.98
#